data_AF-A0A081L676-F1
#
_entry.id   AF-A0A081L676-F1
#
_cell.length_a   1.000
_cell.length_b   1.000
_cell.length_c   1.000
_cell.angle_alpha   90.00
_cell.angle_beta   90.00
_cell.angle_gamma   90.00
#
_symmetry.space_group_name_H-M   'P 1'
#
loop_
_entity.id
_entity.type
_entity.pdbx_description
1 polymer ?
#
loop_
_entity_poly.entity_id
_entity_poly.type
_entity_poly.pdbx_seq_one_letter_code
_entity_poly.pdbx_strand_id
1 'polypeptide(L)'
;TTPIEIRSDGEGQSEYVEGYALKFEKWSERLGWFKEIISRNALESTDLSNVIALFNHREDFPLARNTVSGESGRFELVIAAIGFKLCFFNYET
;
A
#
# COMPACT_ATOMS: atom_id res chain seq x y z
N THR A 1 -4.13 13.22 7.50
CA THR A 1 -4.13 12.43 6.25
C THR A 1 -2.73 12.39 5.67
N THR A 2 -2.23 11.23 5.27
CA THR A 2 -0.96 11.15 4.52
C THR A 2 -1.23 11.68 3.11
N PRO A 3 -0.50 12.69 2.61
CA PRO A 3 -0.66 13.14 1.23
C PRO A 3 -0.33 11.98 0.28
N ILE A 4 -1.16 11.83 -0.75
CA ILE A 4 -0.89 10.91 -1.85
C ILE A 4 0.02 11.65 -2.82
N GLU A 5 1.14 11.03 -3.18
CA GLU A 5 2.10 11.60 -4.12
C GLU A 5 2.02 10.82 -5.44
N ILE A 6 1.76 11.54 -6.53
CA ILE A 6 1.82 11.02 -7.90
C ILE A 6 3.23 11.31 -8.41
N ARG A 7 3.93 10.29 -8.91
CA ARG A 7 5.29 10.42 -9.44
C ARG A 7 5.33 9.89 -10.87
N SER A 8 6.09 10.59 -11.71
CA SER A 8 6.48 10.17 -13.06
C SER A 8 8.00 10.15 -13.10
N ASP A 9 8.59 9.07 -13.60
CA ASP A 9 10.04 8.81 -13.52
C ASP A 9 10.77 9.04 -14.87
N GLY A 10 10.24 9.96 -15.70
CA GLY A 10 10.85 10.41 -16.96
C GLY A 10 9.95 10.25 -18.19
N GLU A 11 10.38 10.80 -19.33
CA GLU A 11 9.65 10.71 -20.60
C GLU A 11 9.50 9.23 -21.03
N GLY A 12 8.25 8.72 -21.04
CA GLY A 12 7.90 7.36 -21.46
C GLY A 12 7.74 6.32 -20.35
N GLN A 13 7.58 6.73 -19.08
CA GLN A 13 7.32 5.79 -17.98
C GLN A 13 5.92 5.96 -17.36
N SER A 14 5.31 4.81 -17.06
CA SER A 14 3.98 4.67 -16.45
C SER A 14 3.86 5.42 -15.12
N GLU A 15 2.83 6.26 -15.00
CA GLU A 15 2.49 6.95 -13.76
C GLU A 15 2.18 5.94 -12.64
N TYR A 16 2.69 6.22 -11.45
CA TYR A 16 2.39 5.41 -10.27
C TYR A 16 1.99 6.28 -9.08
N VAL A 17 1.17 5.68 -8.23
CA VAL A 17 0.74 6.27 -6.96
C VAL A 17 1.47 5.56 -5.84
N GLU A 18 2.22 6.31 -5.04
CA GLU A 18 2.91 5.76 -3.89
C GLU A 18 2.31 6.23 -2.56
N GLY A 19 2.45 5.36 -1.55
CA GLY A 19 1.99 5.65 -0.21
C GLY A 19 2.49 4.62 0.81
N TYR A 20 1.98 4.74 2.04
CA TYR A 20 2.26 3.78 3.10
C TYR A 20 0.97 3.08 3.50
N ALA A 21 0.93 1.75 3.36
CA ALA A 21 -0.20 0.93 3.79
C ALA A 21 -0.32 0.91 5.32
N LEU A 22 0.82 0.95 6.02
CA LEU A 22 0.90 1.04 7.47
C LEU A 22 2.20 1.74 7.89
N LYS A 23 2.17 2.40 9.04
CA LYS A 23 3.32 3.12 9.62
C LYS A 23 3.62 2.57 11.01
N PHE A 24 4.87 2.21 11.25
CA PHE A 24 5.31 1.63 12.51
C PHE A 24 5.66 2.70 13.54
N GLU A 25 5.58 2.34 14.82
CA GLU A 25 6.07 3.16 15.95
C GLU A 25 5.51 4.59 15.98
N LYS A 26 4.29 4.76 15.44
CA LYS A 26 3.60 6.04 15.38
C LYS A 26 2.18 5.87 15.87
N TRP A 27 1.73 6.81 16.70
CA TRP A 27 0.32 6.90 17.07
C TRP A 27 -0.55 7.07 15.83
N SER A 28 -1.60 6.25 15.74
CA SER A 28 -2.66 6.41 14.76
C SER A 28 -3.42 7.72 14.96
N GLU A 29 -4.18 8.09 13.92
CA GLU A 29 -5.34 8.97 14.14
C GLU A 29 -6.33 8.27 15.07
N ARG A 30 -7.28 9.02 15.64
CA ARG A 30 -8.27 8.43 16.55
C ARG A 30 -9.21 7.50 15.78
N LEU A 31 -9.13 6.20 16.08
CA LEU A 31 -9.97 5.15 15.51
C LEU A 31 -11.21 4.96 16.39
N GLY A 32 -12.15 5.90 16.30
CA GLY A 32 -13.32 5.93 17.18
C GLY A 32 -12.96 6.34 18.62
N TRP A 33 -12.85 5.36 19.53
CA TRP A 33 -12.59 5.59 20.96
C TRP A 33 -11.15 5.29 21.40
N PHE A 34 -10.28 4.80 20.53
CA PHE A 34 -8.88 4.51 20.88
C PHE A 34 -7.88 5.03 19.85
N LYS A 35 -6.61 5.01 20.23
CA LYS A 35 -5.46 5.15 19.36
C LYS A 35 -4.58 3.93 19.53
N GLU A 36 -3.82 3.59 18.51
CA GLU A 36 -2.91 2.45 18.53
C GLU A 36 -1.52 2.83 18.00
N ILE A 37 -0.55 1.98 18.30
CA ILE A 37 0.78 1.96 17.69
C ILE A 37 0.97 0.57 17.12
N ILE A 38 1.36 0.51 15.84
CA ILE A 38 1.74 -0.75 15.19
C ILE A 38 3.24 -0.97 15.43
N SER A 39 3.59 -2.08 16.08
CA SER A 39 4.99 -2.47 16.26
C SER A 39 5.64 -2.82 14.92
N ARG A 40 6.95 -2.56 14.76
CA ARG A 40 7.73 -3.06 13.61
C ARG A 40 7.63 -4.58 13.42
N ASN A 41 7.43 -5.32 14.52
CA ASN A 41 7.37 -6.78 14.50
C ASN A 41 5.94 -7.30 14.33
N ALA A 42 4.94 -6.42 14.13
CA ALA A 42 3.53 -6.81 14.06
C ALA A 42 3.22 -7.81 12.93
N LEU A 43 4.08 -7.91 11.91
CA LEU A 43 3.90 -8.78 10.75
C LEU A 43 4.99 -9.86 10.59
N GLU A 44 5.81 -10.10 11.62
CA GLU A 44 6.99 -11.00 11.55
C GLU A 44 6.63 -12.46 11.17
N SER A 45 5.38 -12.86 11.37
CA SER A 45 4.86 -14.20 11.04
C SER A 45 3.69 -14.15 10.06
N THR A 46 3.46 -13.03 9.39
CA THR A 46 2.35 -12.88 8.44
C THR A 46 2.75 -13.34 7.06
N ASP A 47 1.89 -14.14 6.43
CA ASP A 47 2.05 -14.51 5.02
C ASP A 47 1.71 -13.30 4.12
N LEU A 48 2.74 -12.76 3.48
CA LEU A 48 2.64 -11.64 2.52
C LEU A 48 2.79 -12.11 1.07
N SER A 49 2.74 -13.42 0.80
CA SER A 49 2.87 -13.97 -0.55
C SER A 49 1.71 -13.57 -1.47
N ASN A 50 0.52 -13.29 -0.92
CA ASN A 50 -0.66 -12.81 -1.65
C ASN A 50 -1.40 -11.74 -0.86
N VAL A 51 -1.03 -10.50 -1.10
CA VAL A 51 -1.66 -9.31 -0.51
C VAL A 51 -2.60 -8.68 -1.54
N ILE A 52 -3.81 -8.34 -1.09
CA ILE A 52 -4.87 -7.80 -1.94
C ILE A 52 -5.24 -6.40 -1.44
N ALA A 53 -5.22 -5.42 -2.33
CA ALA A 53 -5.80 -4.11 -2.09
C ALA A 53 -7.29 -4.18 -2.43
N LEU A 54 -8.16 -3.92 -1.45
CA LEU A 54 -9.63 -3.99 -1.61
C LEU A 54 -10.23 -2.59 -1.63
N PHE A 55 -11.25 -2.39 -2.46
CA PHE A 55 -12.08 -1.20 -2.36
C PHE A 55 -13.00 -1.32 -1.14
N ASN A 56 -12.86 -0.41 -0.16
CA ASN A 56 -13.73 -0.34 1.01
C ASN A 56 -13.87 -1.68 1.77
N HIS A 57 -12.79 -2.44 1.93
CA HIS A 57 -12.76 -3.75 2.60
C HIS A 57 -13.65 -4.83 1.96
N ARG A 58 -14.10 -4.63 0.72
CA ARG A 58 -14.92 -5.60 -0.01
C ARG A 58 -14.06 -6.58 -0.80
N GLU A 59 -14.07 -7.84 -0.40
CA GLU A 59 -13.32 -8.91 -1.08
C GLU A 59 -13.78 -9.15 -2.53
N ASP A 60 -15.03 -8.81 -2.84
CA ASP A 60 -15.59 -8.88 -4.19
C ASP A 60 -15.17 -7.72 -5.10
N PHE A 61 -14.44 -6.72 -4.58
CA PHE A 61 -13.93 -5.57 -5.32
C PHE A 61 -12.40 -5.39 -5.12
N PRO A 62 -11.56 -6.30 -5.65
CA PRO A 62 -10.11 -6.13 -5.62
C PRO A 62 -9.66 -5.01 -6.56
N LEU A 63 -8.82 -4.10 -6.06
CA LEU A 63 -8.18 -3.04 -6.83
C LEU A 63 -6.87 -3.52 -7.47
N ALA A 64 -6.06 -4.25 -6.69
CA ALA A 64 -4.79 -4.78 -7.16
C ALA A 64 -4.26 -5.88 -6.25
N ARG A 65 -3.25 -6.62 -6.72
CA ARG A 65 -2.54 -7.68 -5.98
C ARG A 65 -1.02 -7.58 -6.19
N ASN A 66 -0.25 -8.01 -5.19
CA ASN A 66 1.20 -8.13 -5.31
C ASN A 66 1.66 -9.33 -6.16
N THR A 67 0.76 -10.26 -6.47
CA THR A 67 1.03 -11.43 -7.32
C THR A 67 0.79 -11.17 -8.81
N VAL A 68 0.23 -10.01 -9.17
CA VAL A 68 -0.08 -9.68 -10.56
C VAL A 68 1.16 -9.10 -11.22
N SER A 69 1.60 -9.70 -12.32
CA SER A 69 2.75 -9.27 -13.11
C SER A 69 2.39 -8.37 -14.31
N GLY A 70 1.09 -8.25 -14.62
CA GLY A 70 0.59 -7.38 -15.68
C GLY A 70 0.58 -5.90 -15.27
N GLU A 71 0.37 -5.01 -16.23
CA GLU A 71 0.39 -3.56 -16.01
C GLU A 71 -0.80 -3.08 -15.16
N SER A 72 -1.98 -3.67 -15.38
CA SER A 72 -3.20 -3.33 -14.64
C SER A 72 -3.39 -4.22 -13.41
N GLY A 73 -3.73 -3.61 -12.27
CA GLY A 73 -4.07 -4.34 -11.06
C GLY A 73 -2.85 -4.93 -10.32
N ARG A 74 -1.65 -4.43 -10.60
CA ARG A 74 -0.44 -4.73 -9.82
C ARG A 74 -0.15 -3.65 -8.77
N PHE A 75 0.40 -4.07 -7.64
CA PHE A 75 1.12 -3.17 -6.75
C PHE A 75 2.39 -3.84 -6.22
N GLU A 76 3.35 -3.03 -5.82
CA GLU A 76 4.54 -3.49 -5.09
C GLU A 76 4.43 -3.12 -3.62
N LEU A 77 4.90 -4.01 -2.75
CA LEU A 77 4.92 -3.85 -1.30
C LEU A 77 6.35 -4.00 -0.79
N VAL A 78 6.88 -2.97 -0.13
CA VAL A 78 8.26 -2.94 0.37
C VAL A 78 8.27 -2.51 1.83
N ILE A 79 9.03 -3.23 2.66
CA ILE A 79 9.34 -2.78 4.02
C ILE A 79 10.31 -1.60 3.93
N ALA A 80 9.88 -0.43 4.40
CA ALA A 80 10.68 0.77 4.48
C ALA A 80 10.93 1.15 5.96
N ALA A 81 11.77 2.16 6.20
CA ALA A 81 12.20 2.56 7.53
C ALA A 81 11.07 2.90 8.51
N ILE A 82 9.93 3.41 8.00
CA ILE A 82 8.81 3.88 8.81
C ILE A 82 7.53 3.04 8.65
N GLY A 83 7.53 1.99 7.83
CA GLY A 83 6.29 1.31 7.48
C GLY A 83 6.40 0.44 6.24
N PHE A 84 5.28 -0.16 5.83
CA PHE A 84 5.17 -0.79 4.52
C PHE A 84 4.79 0.26 3.47
N LYS A 85 5.71 0.51 2.54
CA LYS A 85 5.47 1.34 1.37
C LYS A 85 4.76 0.50 0.31
N LEU A 86 3.77 1.11 -0.32
CA LEU A 86 3.01 0.51 -1.41
C LEU A 86 3.06 1.42 -2.63
N CYS A 87 3.27 0.83 -3.81
CA CYS A 87 3.28 1.50 -5.11
C CYS A 87 2.23 0.87 -6.03
N PHE A 88 1.18 1.60 -6.38
CA PHE A 88 0.20 1.22 -7.39
C PHE A 88 0.65 1.73 -8.75
N PHE A 89 0.63 0.87 -9.76
CA PHE A 89 0.94 1.25 -11.13
C PHE A 89 -0.36 1.50 -11.89
N ASN A 90 -0.47 2.67 -12.52
CA ASN A 90 -1.62 2.99 -13.36
C ASN A 90 -1.46 2.42 -14.76
N TYR A 91 -2.59 2.26 -15.42
CA TYR A 91 -2.69 2.02 -16.85
C TYR A 91 -2.49 3.35 -17.60
N GLU A 92 -1.73 3.36 -18.70
CA GLU A 92 -1.71 4.50 -19.63
C GLU A 92 -3.10 4.61 -20.30
N THR A 93 -3.87 5.66 -19.98
CA THR A 93 -5.12 5.98 -20.71
C THR A 93 -4.85 6.54 -22.10
#